data_AF-A0A1B9IG27-F1
#
_entry.id   AF-A0A1B9IG27-F1
#
_cell.length_a   1.000
_cell.length_b   1.000
_cell.length_c   1.000
_cell.angle_alpha   90.00
_cell.angle_beta   90.00
_cell.angle_gamma   90.00
#
_symmetry.space_group_name_H-M   'P 1'
#
loop_
_entity.id
_entity.type
_entity.pdbx_description
1 polymer ?
#
loop_
_entity_poly.entity_id
_entity_poly.type
_entity_poly.pdbx_seq_one_letter_code
_entity_poly.pdbx_strand_id
1 'polypeptide(L)'
;MLSSSHNPSSPTPSINPSKPARSDRWKLLSYNLSSTIPYSPFFHITSIIVAFLALVIIALWAAATAGFEPYTVFDTDFNRTDDRHWYTPLLPSSVIEGQKGKLCDPVIFNAGSTIQTNGMYMRLSYTISEYDIHAGLKDDGAPAYTSVAYRGSRLDICVISTISFIVDVRSGLLTTTALITCPDPWPATLSTTYTLTPEVTDTGAYESAPWLGQLAIDLAYRVGKLFDDPTYAKENTPGSVRNGTGRWSRMSGDLNGWGSSSPNSTLLTEPVFQIRSLLLSNPEDIASGDTSSISGESRGIPPVIYSDMIVPLSNFISALISTIHSDLGILANNVFLNETALHRLIRETDEYVNTSISLGDYDLYYAHMMLHPNSGTIIDPWVTNRTYSALTVADRAIATAYPCHITRSKGLASWLVSVVGLTFSIWGGLWQLYMLIVSYILSKRENSNFSSANVISTSLTSKQVVASKESIPLLP
;
A
#
# COMPACT_ATOMS: atom_id res chain seq x y z
N MET A 1 -46.68 19.12 -1.93
CA MET A 1 -47.13 17.94 -2.71
C MET A 1 -46.10 16.85 -2.44
N LEU A 2 -46.33 15.69 -1.81
CA LEU A 2 -47.48 14.89 -1.36
C LEU A 2 -47.08 14.23 0.00
N SER A 3 -47.94 14.26 1.04
CA SER A 3 -48.86 13.18 1.49
C SER A 3 -48.13 12.03 2.22
N SER A 4 -48.20 11.95 3.55
CA SER A 4 -49.18 11.24 4.41
C SER A 4 -48.78 9.78 4.73
N SER A 5 -48.51 9.47 6.01
CA SER A 5 -49.31 8.64 6.93
C SER A 5 -49.42 7.14 6.57
N HIS A 6 -48.84 6.27 7.42
CA HIS A 6 -49.59 5.17 8.06
C HIS A 6 -48.80 4.51 9.21
N ASN A 7 -49.42 4.50 10.40
CA ASN A 7 -49.05 3.65 11.55
C ASN A 7 -49.80 2.32 11.43
N PRO A 8 -49.16 1.16 11.65
CA PRO A 8 -49.87 -0.09 11.87
C PRO A 8 -50.30 -0.22 13.35
N SER A 9 -51.60 -0.42 13.54
CA SER A 9 -52.22 -0.81 14.80
C SER A 9 -51.86 -2.26 15.16
N SER A 10 -51.42 -2.45 16.40
CA SER A 10 -51.12 -3.77 16.98
C SER A 10 -52.41 -4.44 17.48
N PRO A 11 -52.61 -5.75 17.26
CA PRO A 11 -53.79 -6.47 17.74
C PRO A 11 -53.70 -6.75 19.25
N THR A 12 -54.78 -6.44 19.96
CA THR A 12 -55.04 -6.78 21.35
C THR A 12 -55.19 -8.31 21.50
N PRO A 13 -54.41 -8.99 22.36
CA PRO A 13 -54.65 -10.40 22.66
C PRO A 13 -55.81 -10.55 23.64
N SER A 14 -56.78 -11.40 23.29
CA SER A 14 -57.87 -11.79 24.17
C SER A 14 -57.37 -12.75 25.26
N ILE A 15 -57.71 -12.42 26.51
CA ILE A 15 -57.38 -13.22 27.69
C ILE A 15 -58.50 -14.24 27.89
N ASN A 16 -58.21 -15.51 27.62
CA ASN A 16 -59.08 -16.62 28.01
C ASN A 16 -58.85 -17.00 29.49
N PRO A 17 -59.91 -17.24 30.27
CA PRO A 17 -59.79 -17.58 31.68
C PRO A 17 -59.38 -19.05 31.91
N SER A 18 -58.31 -19.19 32.71
CA SER A 18 -58.10 -20.19 33.76
C SER A 18 -58.43 -21.66 33.47
N LYS A 19 -57.39 -22.44 33.14
CA LYS A 19 -57.28 -23.85 33.56
C LYS A 19 -56.68 -23.89 34.98
N PRO A 20 -57.20 -24.71 35.91
CA PRO A 20 -56.65 -24.83 37.26
C PRO A 20 -55.23 -25.39 37.21
N ALA A 21 -54.31 -24.66 37.82
CA ALA A 21 -52.91 -25.01 37.94
C ALA A 21 -52.75 -26.27 38.80
N ARG A 22 -52.18 -27.32 38.21
CA ARG A 22 -51.72 -28.54 38.90
C ARG A 22 -50.54 -28.13 39.81
N SER A 23 -50.81 -27.95 41.10
CA SER A 23 -49.89 -27.34 42.09
C SER A 23 -48.76 -28.26 42.60
N ASP A 24 -48.68 -29.51 42.14
CA ASP A 24 -47.71 -30.47 42.68
C ASP A 24 -46.29 -30.37 42.09
N ARG A 25 -46.02 -29.49 41.11
CA ARG A 25 -44.66 -29.34 40.54
C ARG A 25 -43.71 -28.45 41.35
N TRP A 26 -44.20 -27.74 42.38
CA TRP A 26 -43.39 -26.82 43.20
C TRP A 26 -42.96 -27.39 44.56
N LYS A 27 -43.33 -28.64 44.89
CA LYS A 27 -42.88 -29.32 46.11
C LYS A 27 -41.36 -29.62 46.14
N LEU A 28 -40.65 -29.43 45.04
CA LEU A 28 -39.19 -29.54 44.97
C LEU A 28 -38.43 -28.34 45.58
N LEU A 29 -39.13 -27.25 45.95
CA LEU A 29 -38.49 -26.04 46.51
C LEU A 29 -38.87 -25.74 47.96
N SER A 30 -39.77 -26.51 48.59
CA SER A 30 -40.06 -26.38 50.02
C SER A 30 -39.00 -27.11 50.85
N TYR A 31 -37.76 -26.60 50.85
CA TYR A 31 -36.74 -27.02 51.80
C TYR A 31 -36.98 -26.29 53.13
N ASN A 32 -37.02 -27.04 54.24
CA ASN A 32 -37.19 -26.49 55.57
C ASN A 32 -35.88 -25.77 55.96
N LEU A 33 -35.84 -24.44 55.80
CA LEU A 33 -34.65 -23.58 55.98
C LEU A 33 -34.12 -23.47 57.43
N SER A 34 -34.59 -24.30 58.37
CA SER A 34 -34.19 -24.20 59.78
C SER A 34 -32.88 -24.91 60.14
N SER A 35 -32.21 -25.58 59.20
CA SER A 35 -30.89 -26.18 59.48
C SER A 35 -29.81 -25.11 59.41
N THR A 36 -29.00 -25.00 60.45
CA THR A 36 -27.73 -24.24 60.46
C THR A 36 -26.92 -24.56 59.20
N ILE A 37 -26.50 -23.51 58.50
CA ILE A 37 -25.77 -23.61 57.23
C ILE A 37 -24.59 -24.59 57.44
N PRO A 38 -24.49 -25.69 56.67
CA PRO A 38 -23.61 -26.81 56.98
C PRO A 38 -22.12 -26.53 56.69
N TYR A 39 -21.76 -25.28 56.40
CA TYR A 39 -20.42 -24.87 56.03
C TYR A 39 -19.77 -24.02 57.11
N SER A 40 -18.47 -24.24 57.30
CA SER A 40 -17.64 -23.37 58.13
C SER A 40 -17.67 -21.93 57.60
N PRO A 41 -17.63 -20.89 58.46
CA PRO A 41 -17.50 -19.49 58.05
C PRO A 41 -16.36 -19.25 57.05
N PHE A 42 -15.29 -20.05 57.14
CA PHE A 42 -14.16 -20.00 56.22
C PHE A 42 -14.56 -20.28 54.75
N PHE A 43 -15.49 -21.21 54.52
CA PHE A 43 -15.99 -21.50 53.17
C PHE A 43 -16.74 -20.30 52.59
N HIS A 44 -17.53 -19.61 53.40
CA HIS A 44 -18.24 -18.41 52.95
C HIS A 44 -17.27 -17.27 52.62
N ILE A 45 -16.28 -17.03 53.47
CA ILE A 45 -15.27 -15.99 53.25
C ILE A 45 -14.47 -16.29 51.98
N THR A 46 -13.97 -17.52 51.82
CA THR A 46 -13.23 -17.92 50.62
C THR A 46 -14.09 -17.85 49.35
N SER A 47 -15.34 -18.31 49.41
CA SER A 47 -16.27 -18.20 48.28
C SER A 47 -16.53 -16.75 47.87
N ILE A 48 -16.64 -15.82 48.83
CA ILE A 48 -16.83 -14.39 48.53
C ILE A 48 -15.57 -13.80 47.90
N ILE A 49 -14.38 -14.12 48.42
CA ILE A 49 -13.10 -13.64 47.87
C ILE A 49 -12.91 -14.14 46.43
N VAL A 50 -13.15 -15.43 46.19
CA VAL A 50 -13.05 -16.02 44.84
C VAL A 50 -14.09 -15.40 43.90
N ALA A 51 -15.33 -15.18 44.36
CA ALA A 51 -16.35 -14.53 43.56
C ALA A 51 -15.99 -13.09 43.19
N PHE A 52 -15.36 -12.35 44.12
CA PHE A 52 -14.89 -10.99 43.88
C PHE A 52 -13.72 -10.96 42.88
N LEU A 53 -12.72 -11.84 43.05
CA LEU A 53 -11.60 -11.97 42.11
C LEU A 53 -12.09 -12.34 40.71
N ALA A 54 -13.02 -13.30 40.62
CA ALA A 54 -13.64 -13.67 39.35
C ALA A 54 -14.38 -12.47 38.71
N LEU A 55 -15.12 -11.69 39.50
CA LEU A 55 -15.79 -10.48 39.03
C LEU A 55 -14.80 -9.45 38.47
N VAL A 56 -13.68 -9.20 39.13
CA VAL A 56 -12.64 -8.28 38.65
C VAL A 56 -12.04 -8.77 37.33
N ILE A 57 -11.72 -10.06 37.23
CA ILE A 57 -11.17 -10.66 36.00
C ILE A 57 -12.18 -10.54 34.85
N ILE A 58 -13.46 -10.87 35.11
CA ILE A 58 -14.54 -10.74 34.12
C ILE A 58 -14.71 -9.28 33.70
N ALA A 59 -14.63 -8.33 34.63
CA ALA A 59 -14.74 -6.91 34.33
C ALA A 59 -13.60 -6.41 33.43
N LEU A 60 -12.36 -6.82 33.71
CA LEU A 60 -11.21 -6.51 32.86
C LEU A 60 -11.35 -7.13 31.47
N TRP A 61 -11.81 -8.38 31.40
CA TRP A 61 -12.07 -9.08 30.14
C TRP A 61 -13.21 -8.42 29.33
N ALA A 62 -14.29 -8.03 30.00
CA ALA A 62 -15.41 -7.30 29.40
C ALA A 62 -14.97 -5.91 28.91
N ALA A 63 -14.11 -5.23 29.66
CA ALA A 63 -13.54 -3.94 29.25
C ALA A 63 -12.67 -4.08 28.00
N ALA A 64 -11.88 -5.15 27.88
CA ALA A 64 -11.05 -5.42 26.70
C ALA A 64 -11.89 -5.79 25.47
N THR A 65 -12.95 -6.57 25.63
CA THR A 65 -13.75 -7.12 24.50
C THR A 65 -14.92 -6.25 24.07
N ALA A 66 -15.61 -5.60 25.02
CA ALA A 66 -16.84 -4.84 24.77
C ALA A 66 -16.69 -3.34 24.99
N GLY A 67 -15.58 -2.89 25.59
CA GLY A 67 -15.29 -1.48 25.85
C GLY A 67 -14.88 -0.69 24.60
N PHE A 68 -14.60 -1.38 23.49
CA PHE A 68 -14.16 -0.76 22.25
C PHE A 68 -15.21 -0.97 21.15
N GLU A 69 -15.27 -0.03 20.20
CA GLU A 69 -16.11 -0.10 19.02
C GLU A 69 -15.26 0.05 17.74
N PRO A 70 -15.64 -0.63 16.64
CA PRO A 70 -14.93 -0.49 15.38
C PRO A 70 -15.10 0.92 14.81
N TYR A 71 -14.02 1.49 14.30
CA TYR A 71 -13.97 2.82 13.71
C TYR A 71 -13.01 2.82 12.52
N THR A 72 -13.47 3.33 11.37
CA THR A 72 -12.65 3.42 10.17
C THR A 72 -11.88 4.73 10.16
N VAL A 73 -10.55 4.66 10.04
CA VAL A 73 -9.64 5.81 9.91
C VAL A 73 -8.91 5.70 8.59
N PHE A 74 -8.73 6.82 7.90
CA PHE A 74 -7.83 6.89 6.76
C PHE A 74 -6.40 7.09 7.25
N ASP A 75 -5.52 6.15 6.95
CA ASP A 75 -4.10 6.22 7.29
C ASP A 75 -3.22 5.99 6.05
N THR A 76 -2.02 6.55 6.03
CA THR A 76 -1.05 6.35 4.95
C THR A 76 -0.22 5.08 5.16
N ASP A 77 -0.17 4.55 6.40
CA ASP A 77 0.53 3.32 6.71
C ASP A 77 -0.41 2.10 6.63
N PHE A 78 -0.25 1.29 5.57
CA PHE A 78 -0.99 0.03 5.41
C PHE A 78 -0.69 -0.99 6.51
N ASN A 79 0.52 -0.93 7.10
CA ASN A 79 0.97 -1.84 8.15
C ASN A 79 0.64 -1.33 9.55
N ARG A 80 -0.26 -0.35 9.66
CA ARG A 80 -0.75 0.16 10.94
C ARG A 80 -1.25 -0.98 11.82
N THR A 81 -0.88 -0.92 13.10
CA THR A 81 -1.36 -1.79 14.17
C THR A 81 -2.38 -1.07 15.04
N ASP A 82 -3.29 -1.81 15.66
CA ASP A 82 -4.23 -1.27 16.65
C ASP A 82 -3.59 -1.31 18.05
N ASP A 83 -2.53 -0.53 18.25
CA ASP A 83 -1.65 -0.62 19.41
C ASP A 83 -2.03 0.30 20.57
N ARG A 84 -3.01 1.18 20.39
CA ARG A 84 -3.36 2.25 21.36
C ARG A 84 -4.23 1.78 22.53
N HIS A 85 -4.44 0.48 22.71
CA HIS A 85 -5.21 -0.06 23.83
C HIS A 85 -4.39 -0.15 25.11
N TRP A 86 -5.06 0.01 26.26
CA TRP A 86 -4.43 -0.15 27.57
C TRP A 86 -3.89 -1.56 27.81
N TYR A 87 -4.46 -2.57 27.13
CA TYR A 87 -4.05 -3.97 27.24
C TYR A 87 -3.05 -4.40 26.16
N THR A 88 -2.74 -3.56 25.16
CA THR A 88 -1.76 -3.90 24.11
C THR A 88 -0.41 -4.34 24.69
N PRO A 89 0.15 -3.70 25.74
CA PRO A 89 1.44 -4.12 26.31
C PRO A 89 1.43 -5.52 26.94
N LEU A 90 0.25 -6.08 27.20
CA LEU A 90 0.08 -7.44 27.75
C LEU A 90 -0.05 -8.50 26.65
N LEU A 91 -0.23 -8.10 25.40
CA LEU A 91 -0.34 -9.03 24.27
C LEU A 91 1.06 -9.49 23.82
N PRO A 92 1.23 -10.77 23.43
CA PRO A 92 2.45 -11.22 22.78
C PRO A 92 2.72 -10.44 21.49
N SER A 93 3.98 -10.10 21.22
CA SER A 93 4.38 -9.39 20.00
C SER A 93 3.94 -10.10 18.73
N SER A 94 3.90 -11.44 18.72
CA SER A 94 3.42 -12.24 17.59
C SER A 94 1.95 -11.97 17.23
N VAL A 95 1.11 -11.61 18.19
CA VAL A 95 -0.30 -11.25 17.95
C VAL A 95 -0.38 -9.88 17.30
N ILE A 96 0.41 -8.92 17.79
CA ILE A 96 0.48 -7.55 17.27
C ILE A 96 1.04 -7.55 15.85
N GLU A 97 2.13 -8.28 15.62
CA GLU A 97 2.73 -8.44 14.29
C GLU A 97 1.79 -9.17 13.33
N GLY A 98 1.04 -10.17 13.82
CA GLY A 98 0.04 -10.89 13.03
C GLY A 98 -1.15 -10.03 12.56
N GLN A 99 -1.33 -8.83 13.11
CA GLN A 99 -2.35 -7.86 12.69
C GLN A 99 -1.85 -6.86 11.63
N LYS A 100 -0.53 -6.72 11.45
CA LYS A 100 0.04 -5.80 10.45
C LYS A 100 -0.49 -6.15 9.06
N GLY A 101 -0.98 -5.15 8.34
CA GLY A 101 -1.52 -5.31 6.98
C GLY A 101 -2.87 -6.03 6.89
N LYS A 102 -3.54 -6.32 8.02
CA LYS A 102 -4.90 -6.91 8.04
C LYS A 102 -6.00 -5.93 8.47
N LEU A 103 -5.62 -4.84 9.12
CA LEU A 103 -6.57 -3.83 9.60
C LEU A 103 -6.99 -2.86 8.49
N CYS A 104 -6.14 -2.68 7.48
CA CYS A 104 -6.37 -1.76 6.37
C CYS A 104 -6.80 -2.50 5.12
N ASP A 105 -7.81 -1.97 4.42
CA ASP A 105 -8.19 -2.49 3.11
C ASP A 105 -7.24 -1.91 2.05
N PRO A 106 -6.79 -2.72 1.08
CA PRO A 106 -5.90 -2.23 0.02
C PRO A 106 -6.65 -1.28 -0.92
N VAL A 107 -5.92 -0.34 -1.52
CA VAL A 107 -6.46 0.53 -2.56
C VAL A 107 -6.34 -0.15 -3.91
N ILE A 108 -7.42 -0.23 -4.66
CA ILE A 108 -7.44 -0.84 -5.98
C ILE A 108 -7.21 0.25 -7.02
N PHE A 109 -6.13 0.14 -7.78
CA PHE A 109 -5.87 1.01 -8.91
C PHE A 109 -6.24 0.31 -10.21
N ASN A 110 -6.89 1.03 -11.12
CA ASN A 110 -7.18 0.51 -12.46
C ASN A 110 -6.08 0.95 -13.45
N ALA A 111 -5.85 0.16 -14.50
CA ALA A 111 -5.06 0.62 -15.64
C ALA A 111 -5.69 1.92 -16.23
N GLY A 112 -4.85 2.87 -16.59
CA GLY A 112 -5.21 4.24 -16.95
C GLY A 112 -5.33 5.21 -15.76
N SER A 113 -5.27 4.74 -14.50
CA SER A 113 -5.29 5.64 -13.34
C SER A 113 -4.00 6.45 -13.26
N THR A 114 -4.13 7.73 -12.91
CA THR A 114 -2.99 8.57 -12.58
C THR A 114 -2.73 8.53 -11.08
N ILE A 115 -1.45 8.41 -10.72
CA ILE A 115 -0.98 8.33 -9.34
C ILE A 115 0.14 9.33 -9.11
N GLN A 116 0.28 9.74 -7.86
CA GLN A 116 1.40 10.54 -7.38
C GLN A 116 2.09 9.76 -6.26
N THR A 117 3.40 9.94 -6.12
CA THR A 117 4.16 9.40 -4.99
C THR A 117 3.98 10.31 -3.77
N ASN A 118 4.40 9.83 -2.60
CA ASN A 118 4.62 10.67 -1.42
C ASN A 118 5.92 11.52 -1.53
N GLY A 119 6.46 11.66 -2.76
CA GLY A 119 7.54 12.56 -3.12
C GLY A 119 7.17 14.02 -2.87
N MET A 120 8.12 14.81 -2.36
CA MET A 120 7.89 16.23 -2.08
C MET A 120 8.30 17.12 -3.28
N TYR A 121 9.23 16.66 -4.11
CA TYR A 121 9.73 17.37 -5.29
C TYR A 121 9.00 16.95 -6.55
N MET A 122 8.71 17.92 -7.43
CA MET A 122 8.14 17.75 -8.76
C MET A 122 7.22 16.54 -8.85
N ARG A 123 5.93 16.72 -8.53
CA ARG A 123 4.93 15.64 -8.58
C ARG A 123 4.79 15.14 -10.02
N LEU A 124 5.70 14.26 -10.42
CA LEU A 124 5.57 13.47 -11.62
C LEU A 124 4.25 12.72 -11.47
N SER A 125 3.40 12.89 -12.47
CA SER A 125 2.15 12.16 -12.54
C SER A 125 2.46 10.89 -13.30
N TYR A 126 2.35 9.75 -12.63
CA TYR A 126 2.50 8.46 -13.29
C TYR A 126 1.12 7.97 -13.69
N THR A 127 1.01 7.48 -14.92
CA THR A 127 -0.20 6.79 -15.40
C THR A 127 0.12 5.30 -15.42
N ILE A 128 -0.73 4.48 -14.80
CA ILE A 128 -0.57 3.03 -14.84
C ILE A 128 -0.97 2.58 -16.24
N SER A 129 0.00 2.14 -17.06
CA SER A 129 -0.29 1.71 -18.43
C SER A 129 -0.89 0.30 -18.45
N GLU A 130 -0.31 -0.61 -17.68
CA GLU A 130 -0.73 -2.02 -17.60
C GLU A 130 -0.17 -2.67 -16.33
N TYR A 131 -0.60 -3.90 -16.05
CA TYR A 131 -0.06 -4.73 -14.97
C TYR A 131 0.65 -5.95 -15.58
N ASP A 132 1.95 -6.09 -15.29
CA ASP A 132 2.79 -7.18 -15.79
C ASP A 132 2.74 -8.37 -14.84
N ILE A 133 1.63 -9.10 -14.87
CA ILE A 133 1.54 -10.33 -14.10
C ILE A 133 2.37 -11.38 -14.82
N HIS A 134 3.50 -11.76 -14.20
CA HIS A 134 4.45 -12.76 -14.66
C HIS A 134 3.78 -13.83 -15.53
N ALA A 135 4.34 -14.08 -16.71
CA ALA A 135 3.81 -15.00 -17.73
C ALA A 135 3.44 -16.42 -17.22
N GLY A 136 3.94 -16.84 -16.04
CA GLY A 136 3.58 -18.10 -15.40
C GLY A 136 2.25 -18.11 -14.62
N LEU A 137 1.65 -16.95 -14.35
CA LEU A 137 0.31 -16.80 -13.73
C LEU A 137 -0.73 -16.31 -14.74
N LYS A 138 -0.32 -16.12 -16.00
CA LYS A 138 -1.18 -15.75 -17.10
C LYS A 138 -1.97 -17.01 -17.49
N ASP A 139 -3.07 -17.26 -16.81
CA ASP A 139 -4.09 -18.18 -17.34
C ASP A 139 -4.42 -17.69 -18.76
N ASP A 140 -4.22 -18.52 -19.78
CA ASP A 140 -4.35 -18.20 -21.21
C ASP A 140 -5.75 -17.71 -21.65
N GLY A 141 -6.66 -17.48 -20.70
CA GLY A 141 -7.96 -16.84 -20.90
C GLY A 141 -8.37 -15.85 -19.81
N ALA A 142 -7.49 -15.53 -18.85
CA ALA A 142 -7.77 -14.48 -17.87
C ALA A 142 -7.68 -13.11 -18.58
N PRO A 143 -8.67 -12.22 -18.39
CA PRO A 143 -8.59 -10.87 -18.93
C PRO A 143 -7.32 -10.22 -18.39
N ALA A 144 -6.59 -9.50 -19.25
CA ALA A 144 -5.46 -8.68 -18.83
C ALA A 144 -5.88 -7.91 -17.58
N TYR A 145 -5.16 -8.11 -16.47
CA TYR A 145 -5.56 -7.57 -15.18
C TYR A 145 -5.76 -6.06 -15.34
N THR A 146 -7.00 -5.62 -15.25
CA THR A 146 -7.33 -4.20 -15.37
C THR A 146 -7.10 -3.48 -14.06
N SER A 147 -6.90 -4.20 -12.95
CA SER A 147 -6.70 -3.64 -11.64
C SER A 147 -5.91 -4.55 -10.71
N VAL A 148 -5.13 -3.93 -9.80
CA VAL A 148 -4.35 -4.62 -8.76
C VAL A 148 -4.49 -3.87 -7.45
N ALA A 149 -4.57 -4.63 -6.35
CA ALA A 149 -4.63 -4.11 -4.99
C ALA A 149 -3.24 -3.66 -4.52
N TYR A 150 -3.10 -2.37 -4.23
CA TYR A 150 -1.89 -1.76 -3.68
C TYR A 150 -1.93 -1.74 -2.15
N ARG A 151 -0.82 -2.15 -1.53
CA ARG A 151 -0.67 -2.34 -0.07
C ARG A 151 0.48 -1.53 0.53
N GLY A 152 0.80 -0.39 -0.08
CA GLY A 152 1.91 0.46 0.39
C GLY A 152 3.28 -0.15 0.09
N SER A 153 3.40 -0.92 -1.00
CA SER A 153 4.70 -1.44 -1.42
C SER A 153 5.62 -0.30 -1.86
N ARG A 154 6.90 -0.43 -1.51
CA ARG A 154 7.92 0.54 -1.91
C ARG A 154 8.12 0.52 -3.42
N LEU A 155 8.53 1.66 -3.96
CA LEU A 155 8.78 1.84 -5.40
C LEU A 155 10.28 1.83 -5.75
N ASP A 156 11.14 1.59 -4.76
CA ASP A 156 12.60 1.56 -4.87
C ASP A 156 13.14 0.38 -5.70
N ILE A 157 12.28 -0.60 -5.98
CA ILE A 157 12.56 -1.77 -6.82
C ILE A 157 12.15 -1.60 -8.28
N CYS A 158 11.49 -0.48 -8.63
CA CYS A 158 11.06 -0.23 -10.00
C CYS A 158 12.25 0.12 -10.90
N VAL A 159 12.15 -0.20 -12.19
CA VAL A 159 13.22 0.04 -13.17
C VAL A 159 12.66 0.78 -14.37
N ILE A 160 13.38 1.80 -14.85
CA ILE A 160 13.03 2.49 -16.09
C ILE A 160 13.40 1.58 -17.26
N SER A 161 12.42 1.17 -18.05
CA SER A 161 12.60 0.20 -19.14
C SER A 161 12.81 0.89 -20.49
N THR A 162 12.01 1.91 -20.79
CA THR A 162 12.05 2.63 -22.07
C THR A 162 11.88 4.13 -21.85
N ILE A 163 12.59 4.94 -22.63
CA ILE A 163 12.39 6.39 -22.65
C ILE A 163 12.20 6.80 -24.11
N SER A 164 11.06 7.38 -24.44
CA SER A 164 10.85 8.03 -25.72
C SER A 164 10.94 9.54 -25.57
N PHE A 165 11.55 10.21 -26.54
CA PHE A 165 11.67 11.66 -26.54
C PHE A 165 11.31 12.25 -27.89
N ILE A 166 10.88 13.51 -27.87
CA ILE A 166 10.51 14.31 -29.02
C ILE A 166 11.03 15.73 -28.76
N VAL A 167 11.94 16.20 -29.61
CA VAL A 167 12.43 17.58 -29.66
C VAL A 167 11.87 18.22 -30.92
N ASP A 168 11.05 19.25 -30.78
CA ASP A 168 10.60 20.11 -31.88
C ASP A 168 11.28 21.47 -31.74
N VAL A 169 12.23 21.74 -32.63
CA VAL A 169 13.03 22.98 -32.64
C VAL A 169 12.18 24.19 -33.01
N ARG A 170 11.12 24.01 -33.82
CA ARG A 170 10.28 25.12 -34.28
C ARG A 170 9.42 25.69 -33.16
N SER A 171 8.87 24.82 -32.32
CA SER A 171 8.09 25.20 -31.14
C SER A 171 8.94 25.32 -29.87
N GLY A 172 10.19 24.86 -29.91
CA GLY A 172 11.05 24.70 -28.74
C GLY A 172 10.52 23.66 -27.74
N LEU A 173 9.59 22.80 -28.17
CA LEU A 173 8.95 21.80 -27.33
C LEU A 173 9.86 20.58 -27.18
N LEU A 174 10.19 20.22 -25.94
CA LEU A 174 10.75 18.91 -25.62
C LEU A 174 9.71 18.12 -24.84
N THR A 175 9.31 16.96 -25.35
CA THR A 175 8.46 16.00 -24.65
C THR A 175 9.22 14.71 -24.47
N THR A 176 9.28 14.20 -23.24
CA THR A 176 9.93 12.93 -22.92
C THR A 176 8.98 12.08 -22.12
N THR A 177 8.77 10.84 -22.53
CA THR A 177 7.92 9.86 -21.86
C THR A 177 8.79 8.70 -21.40
N ALA A 178 8.76 8.39 -20.11
CA ALA A 178 9.46 7.25 -19.54
C ALA A 178 8.47 6.17 -19.14
N LEU A 179 8.76 4.94 -19.55
CA LEU A 179 8.09 3.71 -19.13
C LEU A 179 8.90 3.06 -18.01
N ILE A 180 8.24 2.74 -16.92
CA ILE A 180 8.82 2.21 -15.69
C ILE A 180 8.11 0.90 -15.37
N THR A 181 8.86 -0.15 -15.11
CA THR A 181 8.32 -1.45 -14.74
C THR A 181 8.63 -1.72 -13.27
N CYS A 182 7.59 -1.94 -12.47
CA CYS A 182 7.69 -2.31 -11.07
C CYS A 182 7.45 -3.83 -10.93
N PRO A 183 8.31 -4.58 -10.23
CA PRO A 183 8.11 -6.00 -9.96
C PRO A 183 7.16 -6.24 -8.76
N ASP A 184 7.02 -7.50 -8.35
CA ASP A 184 6.29 -7.88 -7.14
C ASP A 184 6.82 -7.12 -5.90
N PRO A 185 5.94 -6.75 -4.94
CA PRO A 185 4.55 -7.22 -4.78
C PRO A 185 3.50 -6.37 -5.51
N TRP A 186 3.90 -5.39 -6.32
CA TRP A 186 2.98 -4.56 -7.12
C TRP A 186 3.45 -4.49 -8.57
N PRO A 187 3.12 -5.52 -9.38
CA PRO A 187 3.63 -5.70 -10.73
C PRO A 187 2.96 -4.75 -11.73
N ALA A 188 3.32 -3.46 -11.69
CA ALA A 188 2.71 -2.41 -12.49
C ALA A 188 3.72 -1.80 -13.47
N THR A 189 3.25 -1.50 -14.68
CA THR A 189 3.97 -0.66 -15.62
C THR A 189 3.40 0.76 -15.54
N LEU A 190 4.28 1.72 -15.27
CA LEU A 190 3.97 3.12 -15.12
C LEU A 190 4.52 3.91 -16.30
N SER A 191 3.79 4.93 -16.73
CA SER A 191 4.23 5.89 -17.74
C SER A 191 4.21 7.29 -17.14
N THR A 192 5.31 8.03 -17.26
CA THR A 192 5.38 9.44 -16.86
C THR A 192 5.85 10.28 -18.04
N THR A 193 5.31 11.50 -18.17
CA THR A 193 5.66 12.41 -19.26
C THR A 193 6.14 13.73 -18.69
N TYR A 194 7.33 14.14 -19.12
CA TYR A 194 7.91 15.45 -18.88
C TYR A 194 7.82 16.29 -20.16
N THR A 195 7.33 17.51 -20.04
CA THR A 195 7.23 18.44 -21.16
C THR A 195 7.85 19.77 -20.78
N LEU A 196 8.84 20.22 -21.55
CA LEU A 196 9.38 21.57 -21.50
C LEU A 196 8.71 22.43 -22.57
N THR A 197 8.03 23.49 -22.14
CA THR A 197 7.54 24.56 -23.01
C THR A 197 8.26 25.87 -22.66
N PRO A 198 8.99 26.49 -23.60
CA PRO A 198 9.85 27.65 -23.32
C PRO A 198 9.09 28.90 -22.86
N GLU A 199 7.77 28.96 -23.05
CA GLU A 199 6.94 30.13 -22.77
C GLU A 199 6.41 30.20 -21.31
N VAL A 200 6.58 29.15 -20.49
CA VAL A 200 5.92 29.02 -19.17
C VAL A 200 6.90 28.97 -17.99
N THR A 201 8.06 29.60 -18.10
CA THR A 201 9.10 29.53 -17.04
C THR A 201 8.81 30.35 -15.77
N ASP A 202 7.69 31.09 -15.68
CA ASP A 202 7.51 32.13 -14.65
C ASP A 202 6.26 32.02 -13.76
N THR A 203 5.41 31.00 -13.91
CA THR A 203 4.28 30.81 -12.98
C THR A 203 4.73 29.90 -11.84
N GLY A 204 5.27 30.49 -10.76
CA GLY A 204 5.90 29.85 -9.59
C GLY A 204 5.10 28.80 -8.80
N ALA A 205 4.61 27.75 -9.47
CA ALA A 205 3.82 26.67 -8.89
C ALA A 205 4.41 25.27 -9.13
N TYR A 206 5.49 25.14 -9.91
CA TYR A 206 6.21 23.88 -10.07
C TYR A 206 7.70 24.16 -10.08
N GLU A 207 8.34 24.02 -8.90
CA GLU A 207 9.79 23.82 -8.84
C GLU A 207 10.08 22.50 -9.58
N SER A 208 10.39 22.61 -10.87
CA SER A 208 10.94 21.51 -11.66
C SER A 208 12.17 20.96 -10.94
N ALA A 209 12.43 19.67 -11.07
CA ALA A 209 13.66 19.06 -10.55
C ALA A 209 14.87 19.96 -10.92
N PRO A 210 15.76 20.24 -9.96
CA PRO A 210 16.84 21.20 -10.18
C PRO A 210 17.61 20.78 -11.43
N TRP A 211 17.86 21.71 -12.35
CA TRP A 211 18.61 21.50 -13.59
C TRP A 211 17.95 20.67 -14.70
N LEU A 212 16.84 19.96 -14.47
CA LEU A 212 16.23 19.14 -15.54
C LEU A 212 15.76 20.00 -16.73
N GLY A 213 15.09 21.12 -16.45
CA GLY A 213 14.65 22.07 -17.48
C GLY A 213 15.82 22.76 -18.16
N GLN A 214 16.88 23.07 -17.42
CA GLN A 214 18.09 23.70 -17.92
C GLN A 214 18.85 22.77 -18.88
N LEU A 215 19.05 21.50 -18.52
CA LEU A 215 19.68 20.51 -19.40
C LEU A 215 18.81 20.17 -20.63
N ALA A 216 17.49 20.25 -20.49
CA ALA A 216 16.57 20.19 -21.62
C ALA A 216 16.77 21.35 -22.61
N ILE A 217 17.12 22.55 -22.12
CA ILE A 217 17.46 23.70 -22.97
C ILE A 217 18.80 23.46 -23.69
N ASP A 218 19.83 22.96 -23.01
CA ASP A 218 21.10 22.57 -23.66
C ASP A 218 20.85 21.57 -24.81
N LEU A 219 20.00 20.57 -24.56
CA LEU A 219 19.60 19.59 -25.57
C LEU A 219 18.89 20.25 -26.76
N ALA A 220 17.86 21.05 -26.50
CA ALA A 220 17.09 21.73 -27.55
C ALA A 220 17.97 22.69 -28.37
N TYR A 221 18.89 23.40 -27.70
CA TYR A 221 19.87 24.28 -28.34
C TYR A 221 20.78 23.51 -29.30
N ARG A 222 21.36 22.37 -28.84
CA ARG A 222 22.19 21.51 -29.70
C ARG A 222 21.43 21.06 -30.93
N VAL A 223 20.22 20.52 -30.77
CA VAL A 223 19.41 20.03 -31.91
C VAL A 223 19.14 21.16 -32.90
N GLY A 224 18.82 22.37 -32.41
CA GLY A 224 18.63 23.54 -33.27
C GLY A 224 19.88 23.88 -34.10
N LYS A 225 21.06 23.87 -33.47
CA LYS A 225 22.33 24.10 -34.17
C LYS A 225 22.63 23.04 -35.22
N LEU A 226 22.36 21.77 -34.92
CA LEU A 226 22.56 20.69 -35.88
C LEU A 226 21.61 20.83 -37.08
N PHE A 227 20.35 21.19 -36.86
CA PHE A 227 19.37 21.36 -37.94
C PHE A 227 19.62 22.61 -38.80
N ASP A 228 20.31 23.61 -38.26
CA ASP A 228 20.75 24.78 -39.01
C ASP A 228 22.02 24.55 -39.84
N ASP A 229 22.81 23.53 -39.50
CA ASP A 229 24.05 23.18 -40.19
C ASP A 229 23.77 22.48 -41.54
N PRO A 230 24.41 22.91 -42.65
CA PRO A 230 24.19 22.31 -43.97
C PRO A 230 24.60 20.84 -44.05
N THR A 231 25.48 20.36 -43.15
CA THR A 231 25.90 18.95 -43.08
C THR A 231 24.72 18.03 -42.79
N TYR A 232 23.74 18.49 -42.02
CA TYR A 232 22.53 17.74 -41.66
C TYR A 232 21.30 18.17 -42.46
N ALA A 233 21.48 18.88 -43.58
CA ALA A 233 20.40 19.07 -44.53
C ALA A 233 19.83 17.72 -44.98
N LYS A 234 18.54 17.69 -45.30
CA LYS A 234 17.83 16.47 -45.73
C LYS A 234 18.52 15.75 -46.90
N GLU A 235 19.11 16.54 -47.79
CA GLU A 235 19.82 16.09 -48.99
C GLU A 235 21.11 15.32 -48.68
N ASN A 236 21.75 15.67 -47.56
CA ASN A 236 23.03 15.10 -47.12
C ASN A 236 22.87 13.99 -46.08
N THR A 237 21.64 13.77 -45.61
CA THR A 237 21.36 12.80 -44.54
C THR A 237 21.27 11.37 -45.11
N PRO A 238 22.14 10.43 -44.69
CA PRO A 238 22.07 9.04 -45.13
C PRO A 238 20.70 8.42 -44.81
N GLY A 239 20.13 7.68 -45.76
CA GLY A 239 18.82 7.03 -45.60
C GLY A 239 17.61 7.89 -45.93
N SER A 240 17.79 9.15 -46.35
CA SER A 240 16.71 9.98 -46.87
C SER A 240 16.18 9.43 -48.21
N VAL A 241 14.88 9.13 -48.28
CA VAL A 241 14.25 8.40 -49.41
C VAL A 241 13.95 9.32 -50.61
N ARG A 242 14.06 10.65 -50.48
CA ARG A 242 13.80 11.61 -51.57
C ARG A 242 14.75 12.82 -51.53
N ASN A 243 14.96 13.44 -52.69
CA ASN A 243 15.55 14.78 -52.88
C ASN A 243 14.65 15.87 -52.25
N GLY A 244 14.40 15.80 -50.95
CA GLY A 244 13.71 16.84 -50.20
C GLY A 244 14.69 17.96 -49.90
N THR A 245 14.49 19.12 -50.50
CA THR A 245 15.20 20.34 -50.09
C THR A 245 14.61 20.82 -48.77
N GLY A 246 15.45 21.06 -47.75
CA GLY A 246 14.99 21.65 -46.49
C GLY A 246 15.78 21.23 -45.26
N ARG A 247 15.48 21.90 -44.15
CA ARG A 247 16.03 21.60 -42.82
C ARG A 247 15.12 20.63 -42.08
N TRP A 248 15.70 19.80 -41.24
CA TRP A 248 14.94 19.09 -40.21
C TRP A 248 14.44 20.09 -39.18
N SER A 249 13.35 19.75 -38.50
CA SER A 249 12.83 20.60 -37.42
C SER A 249 12.33 19.80 -36.22
N ARG A 250 12.26 18.47 -36.36
CA ARG A 250 11.83 17.56 -35.30
C ARG A 250 12.78 16.36 -35.23
N MET A 251 13.15 16.00 -34.01
CA MET A 251 13.90 14.80 -33.67
C MET A 251 13.06 13.99 -32.67
N SER A 252 12.90 12.70 -32.89
CA SER A 252 12.32 11.81 -31.89
C SER A 252 13.07 10.50 -31.82
N GLY A 253 13.11 9.86 -30.67
CA GLY A 253 13.78 8.56 -30.55
C GLY A 253 13.24 7.74 -29.40
N ASP A 254 13.45 6.43 -29.50
CA ASP A 254 13.17 5.47 -28.45
C ASP A 254 14.49 4.94 -27.87
N LEU A 255 14.62 5.04 -26.56
CA LEU A 255 15.73 4.55 -25.79
C LEU A 255 15.30 3.30 -25.02
N ASN A 256 16.11 2.26 -25.03
CA ASN A 256 15.84 1.03 -24.28
C ASN A 256 16.93 0.80 -23.22
N GLY A 257 16.51 0.50 -21.99
CA GLY A 257 17.41 0.21 -20.88
C GLY A 257 17.85 -1.26 -20.81
N TRP A 258 17.18 -2.17 -21.55
CA TRP A 258 17.46 -3.61 -21.51
C TRP A 258 17.87 -4.14 -22.90
N GLY A 259 19.05 -4.78 -22.98
CA GLY A 259 19.51 -5.42 -24.22
C GLY A 259 21.03 -5.56 -24.29
N SER A 260 21.52 -6.40 -25.21
CA SER A 260 22.95 -6.48 -25.54
C SER A 260 23.43 -5.13 -26.06
N SER A 261 24.54 -4.61 -25.53
CA SER A 261 25.09 -3.32 -25.91
C SER A 261 25.74 -3.34 -27.29
N SER A 262 25.19 -2.59 -28.24
CA SER A 262 25.95 -2.12 -29.39
C SER A 262 26.71 -0.85 -28.98
N PRO A 263 28.05 -0.81 -29.08
CA PRO A 263 28.84 0.33 -28.59
C PRO A 263 28.53 1.66 -29.32
N ASN A 264 27.94 1.60 -30.52
CA ASN A 264 27.66 2.77 -31.34
C ASN A 264 26.26 3.38 -31.12
N SER A 265 25.54 2.92 -30.10
CA SER A 265 24.20 3.42 -29.77
C SER A 265 23.96 3.59 -28.27
N THR A 266 24.98 3.43 -27.43
CA THR A 266 24.88 3.56 -25.98
C THR A 266 25.00 5.00 -25.51
N LEU A 267 24.09 5.46 -24.65
CA LEU A 267 24.21 6.73 -23.96
C LEU A 267 25.11 6.59 -22.73
N LEU A 268 25.67 7.71 -22.30
CA LEU A 268 26.56 7.82 -21.14
C LEU A 268 25.73 7.96 -19.85
N THR A 269 24.77 7.06 -19.65
CA THR A 269 23.79 7.08 -18.56
C THR A 269 23.99 5.88 -17.63
N GLU A 270 23.44 5.94 -16.42
CA GLU A 270 23.29 4.78 -15.56
C GLU A 270 21.85 4.65 -15.03
N PRO A 271 21.11 3.56 -15.33
CA PRO A 271 21.54 2.44 -16.18
C PRO A 271 21.83 2.87 -17.63
N VAL A 272 22.60 2.06 -18.35
CA VAL A 272 22.99 2.38 -19.74
C VAL A 272 21.77 2.24 -20.64
N PHE A 273 21.39 3.32 -21.31
CA PHE A 273 20.33 3.32 -22.32
C PHE A 273 20.92 3.23 -23.72
N GLN A 274 20.20 2.58 -24.62
CA GLN A 274 20.57 2.48 -26.04
C GLN A 274 19.54 3.12 -26.94
N ILE A 275 19.99 3.84 -27.97
CA ILE A 275 19.13 4.41 -29.00
C ILE A 275 18.65 3.29 -29.92
N ARG A 276 17.42 2.82 -29.68
CA ARG A 276 16.78 1.76 -30.48
C ARG A 276 16.30 2.29 -31.83
N SER A 277 15.77 3.50 -31.83
CA SER A 277 15.27 4.22 -33.00
C SER A 277 15.55 5.71 -32.83
N LEU A 278 15.91 6.36 -33.92
CA LEU A 278 16.00 7.81 -34.03
C LEU A 278 15.35 8.22 -35.35
N LEU A 279 14.39 9.12 -35.27
CA LEU A 279 13.61 9.65 -36.38
C LEU A 279 13.84 11.16 -36.47
N LEU A 280 14.32 11.61 -37.63
CA LEU A 280 14.37 13.02 -38.00
C LEU A 280 13.20 13.30 -38.94
N SER A 281 12.41 14.34 -38.65
CA SER A 281 11.24 14.70 -39.45
C SER A 281 10.95 16.21 -39.42
N ASN A 282 9.94 16.63 -40.19
CA ASN A 282 9.29 17.93 -40.03
C ASN A 282 8.20 17.83 -38.95
N PRO A 283 7.68 18.95 -38.40
CA PRO A 283 6.69 18.89 -37.34
C PRO A 283 5.33 18.40 -37.88
N GLU A 284 5.07 18.66 -39.16
CA GLU A 284 3.86 18.30 -39.90
C GLU A 284 3.84 16.79 -40.27
N ASP A 285 4.99 16.14 -40.22
CA ASP A 285 5.15 14.71 -40.55
C ASP A 285 5.14 13.89 -39.25
N ILE A 286 3.93 13.51 -38.82
CA ILE A 286 3.69 12.79 -37.55
C ILE A 286 3.96 11.27 -37.70
N ALA A 287 4.01 10.75 -38.93
CA ALA A 287 4.24 9.34 -39.22
C ALA A 287 5.57 9.11 -39.95
N SER A 288 6.12 7.90 -39.82
CA SER A 288 7.26 7.42 -40.61
C SER A 288 6.86 7.38 -42.09
N GLY A 289 7.01 8.51 -42.77
CA GLY A 289 6.67 8.70 -44.17
C GLY A 289 7.88 9.12 -45.00
N ASP A 290 7.61 9.41 -46.27
CA ASP A 290 8.59 9.69 -47.33
C ASP A 290 9.55 10.87 -47.05
N THR A 291 9.24 11.70 -46.06
CA THR A 291 9.99 12.92 -45.68
C THR A 291 10.77 12.79 -44.38
N SER A 292 10.83 11.58 -43.80
CA SER A 292 11.52 11.30 -42.54
C SER A 292 12.76 10.44 -42.75
N SER A 293 13.79 10.62 -41.91
CA SER A 293 14.95 9.74 -41.85
C SER A 293 14.90 8.93 -40.56
N ILE A 294 14.88 7.60 -40.68
CA ILE A 294 14.88 6.67 -39.54
C ILE A 294 16.20 5.91 -39.48
N SER A 295 16.79 5.90 -38.30
CA SER A 295 18.07 5.24 -38.00
C SER A 295 18.00 4.59 -36.60
N GLY A 296 19.03 3.86 -36.21
CA GLY A 296 19.11 3.16 -34.93
C GLY A 296 19.26 1.65 -35.08
N GLU A 297 19.47 0.98 -33.94
CA GLU A 297 19.75 -0.45 -33.84
C GLU A 297 18.68 -1.30 -34.57
N SER A 298 17.40 -0.96 -34.39
CA SER A 298 16.27 -1.68 -35.01
C SER A 298 16.28 -1.67 -36.54
N ARG A 299 17.05 -0.76 -37.14
CA ARG A 299 17.20 -0.62 -38.60
C ARG A 299 18.58 -1.09 -39.09
N GLY A 300 19.52 -1.40 -38.20
CA GLY A 300 20.90 -1.73 -38.56
C GLY A 300 21.68 -0.55 -39.14
N ILE A 301 21.22 0.69 -38.90
CA ILE A 301 21.85 1.92 -39.38
C ILE A 301 22.26 2.73 -38.14
N PRO A 302 23.53 3.18 -38.02
CA PRO A 302 23.93 4.05 -36.91
C PRO A 302 23.01 5.26 -36.82
N PRO A 303 22.61 5.72 -35.61
CA PRO A 303 21.72 6.85 -35.49
C PRO A 303 22.37 8.08 -36.17
N VAL A 304 21.62 8.73 -37.06
CA VAL A 304 22.04 9.99 -37.68
C VAL A 304 22.29 11.01 -36.55
N ILE A 305 23.26 11.91 -36.71
CA ILE A 305 23.66 12.93 -35.69
C ILE A 305 24.07 12.38 -34.31
N TYR A 306 24.27 11.06 -34.16
CA TYR A 306 24.54 10.44 -32.85
C TYR A 306 25.76 11.04 -32.15
N SER A 307 26.89 11.15 -32.86
CA SER A 307 28.15 11.65 -32.28
C SER A 307 28.01 13.08 -31.75
N ASP A 308 27.21 13.92 -32.39
CA ASP A 308 27.04 15.33 -32.02
C ASP A 308 25.95 15.55 -30.96
N MET A 309 25.20 14.50 -30.63
CA MET A 309 24.09 14.54 -29.69
C MET A 309 24.35 13.74 -28.42
N ILE A 310 25.36 12.87 -28.41
CA ILE A 310 25.58 11.90 -27.34
C ILE A 310 25.70 12.57 -25.97
N VAL A 311 26.47 13.65 -25.85
CA VAL A 311 26.70 14.33 -24.57
C VAL A 311 25.45 15.07 -24.07
N PRO A 312 24.86 16.03 -24.79
CA PRO A 312 23.69 16.75 -24.29
C PRO A 312 22.49 15.82 -24.05
N LEU A 313 22.30 14.80 -24.90
CA LEU A 313 21.25 13.80 -24.69
C LEU A 313 21.53 12.95 -23.44
N SER A 314 22.77 12.49 -23.24
CA SER A 314 23.13 11.72 -22.05
C SER A 314 23.00 12.53 -20.76
N ASN A 315 23.38 13.82 -20.77
CA ASN A 315 23.21 14.71 -19.63
C ASN A 315 21.73 14.86 -19.26
N PHE A 316 20.88 15.19 -20.24
CA PHE A 316 19.44 15.34 -20.03
C PHE A 316 18.80 14.03 -19.55
N ILE A 317 19.10 12.90 -20.19
CA ILE A 317 18.53 11.61 -19.81
C ILE A 317 19.02 11.16 -18.42
N SER A 318 20.28 11.40 -18.07
CA SER A 318 20.81 11.10 -16.72
C SER A 318 20.11 11.92 -15.64
N ALA A 319 19.83 13.20 -15.91
CA ALA A 319 19.05 14.05 -15.02
C ALA A 319 17.60 13.57 -14.89
N LEU A 320 16.94 13.21 -16.01
CA LEU A 320 15.58 12.67 -16.01
C LEU A 320 15.48 11.36 -15.21
N ILE A 321 16.41 10.43 -15.44
CA ILE A 321 16.51 9.18 -14.68
C ILE A 321 16.65 9.48 -13.20
N SER A 322 17.55 10.40 -12.83
CA SER A 322 17.78 10.80 -11.43
C SER A 322 16.55 11.46 -10.80
N THR A 323 15.75 12.21 -11.58
CA THR A 323 14.47 12.77 -11.11
C THR A 323 13.47 11.67 -10.82
N ILE A 324 13.25 10.75 -11.77
CA ILE A 324 12.34 9.61 -11.60
C ILE A 324 12.79 8.74 -10.43
N HIS A 325 14.08 8.41 -10.36
CA HIS A 325 14.65 7.62 -9.27
C HIS A 325 14.43 8.28 -7.91
N SER A 326 14.67 9.59 -7.76
CA SER A 326 14.43 10.26 -6.47
C SER A 326 12.95 10.23 -6.04
N ASP A 327 12.05 10.34 -7.01
CA ASP A 327 10.61 10.31 -6.75
C ASP A 327 10.11 8.89 -6.40
N LEU A 328 10.73 7.86 -6.98
CA LEU A 328 10.48 6.45 -6.67
C LEU A 328 11.28 5.93 -5.45
N GLY A 329 12.16 6.73 -4.86
CA GLY A 329 12.94 6.37 -3.65
C GLY A 329 14.25 5.64 -3.94
N ILE A 330 14.68 5.61 -5.20
CA ILE A 330 15.93 5.01 -5.66
C ILE A 330 17.05 6.05 -5.51
N LEU A 331 17.93 5.84 -4.55
CA LEU A 331 19.00 6.79 -4.23
C LEU A 331 20.31 6.50 -4.98
N ALA A 332 20.46 5.28 -5.53
CA ALA A 332 21.68 4.87 -6.21
C ALA A 332 21.90 5.64 -7.51
N ASN A 333 23.16 6.03 -7.76
CA ASN A 333 23.61 6.73 -8.98
C ASN A 333 22.83 8.00 -9.34
N ASN A 334 22.22 8.65 -8.36
CA ASN A 334 21.43 9.84 -8.58
C ASN A 334 22.34 11.09 -8.68
N VAL A 335 22.31 11.79 -9.81
CA VAL A 335 23.17 12.96 -10.06
C VAL A 335 22.87 14.15 -9.15
N PHE A 336 21.70 14.19 -8.52
CA PHE A 336 21.31 15.25 -7.57
C PHE A 336 21.70 14.94 -6.13
N LEU A 337 22.01 13.69 -5.81
CA LEU A 337 22.30 13.25 -4.44
C LEU A 337 23.76 12.83 -4.25
N ASN A 338 24.42 12.40 -5.33
CA ASN A 338 25.77 11.85 -5.29
C ASN A 338 26.69 12.64 -6.23
N GLU A 339 27.60 13.42 -5.64
CA GLU A 339 28.61 14.22 -6.36
C GLU A 339 29.51 13.36 -7.27
N THR A 340 29.84 12.13 -6.85
CA THR A 340 30.60 11.21 -7.70
C THR A 340 29.79 10.76 -8.92
N ALA A 341 28.48 10.54 -8.75
CA ALA A 341 27.60 10.23 -9.88
C ALA A 341 27.44 11.45 -10.79
N LEU A 342 27.31 12.64 -10.22
CA LEU A 342 27.24 13.92 -10.95
C LEU A 342 28.43 14.09 -11.90
N HIS A 343 29.66 14.09 -11.37
CA HIS A 343 30.87 14.29 -12.18
C HIS A 343 31.15 13.16 -13.17
N ARG A 344 30.62 11.96 -12.93
CA ARG A 344 30.80 10.81 -13.82
C ARG A 344 29.78 10.80 -14.97
N LEU A 345 28.53 11.16 -14.69
CA LEU A 345 27.42 11.03 -15.64
C LEU A 345 27.13 12.34 -16.39
N ILE A 346 27.36 13.51 -15.79
CA ILE A 346 27.20 14.81 -16.44
C ILE A 346 28.55 15.28 -16.99
N ARG A 347 28.57 15.72 -18.25
CA ARG A 347 29.76 16.26 -18.91
C ARG A 347 29.51 17.66 -19.42
N GLU A 348 30.47 18.55 -19.20
CA GLU A 348 30.46 19.92 -19.71
C GLU A 348 31.20 20.10 -21.04
N THR A 349 31.93 19.08 -21.49
CA THR A 349 32.65 19.08 -22.75
C THR A 349 32.21 17.93 -23.63
N ASP A 350 32.22 18.18 -24.94
CA ASP A 350 31.83 17.20 -25.95
C ASP A 350 33.04 16.87 -26.84
N GLU A 351 33.66 15.71 -26.58
CA GLU A 351 34.77 15.20 -27.39
C GLU A 351 34.31 14.50 -28.68
N TYR A 352 33.01 14.23 -28.81
CA TYR A 352 32.45 13.47 -29.93
C TYR A 352 31.92 14.36 -31.05
N VAL A 353 31.64 15.63 -30.73
CA VAL A 353 31.05 16.56 -31.69
C VAL A 353 32.01 16.85 -32.84
N ASN A 354 31.46 16.88 -34.05
CA ASN A 354 32.19 17.26 -35.23
C ASN A 354 32.59 18.74 -35.14
N THR A 355 33.89 18.99 -35.13
CA THR A 355 34.49 20.33 -35.03
C THR A 355 34.10 21.28 -36.16
N SER A 356 33.52 20.78 -37.26
CA SER A 356 33.02 21.63 -38.35
C SER A 356 31.74 22.39 -37.98
N ILE A 357 31.01 21.95 -36.95
CA ILE A 357 29.73 22.54 -36.55
C ILE A 357 30.00 23.71 -35.60
N SER A 358 29.50 24.90 -35.95
CA SER A 358 29.63 26.09 -35.11
C SER A 358 28.54 26.13 -34.03
N LEU A 359 28.85 25.57 -32.88
CA LEU A 359 27.91 25.40 -31.76
C LEU A 359 27.64 26.70 -30.99
N GLY A 360 28.66 27.56 -30.85
CA GLY A 360 28.58 28.83 -30.12
C GLY A 360 28.72 28.67 -28.59
N ASP A 361 28.67 29.79 -27.88
CA ASP A 361 29.00 29.86 -26.44
C ASP A 361 27.94 29.27 -25.50
N TYR A 362 26.73 29.00 -26.02
CA TYR A 362 25.62 28.47 -25.23
C TYR A 362 25.55 26.93 -25.25
N ASP A 363 26.52 26.29 -25.89
CA ASP A 363 26.60 24.84 -25.92
C ASP A 363 26.98 24.27 -24.55
N LEU A 364 26.20 23.31 -24.04
CA LEU A 364 26.37 22.70 -22.71
C LEU A 364 26.49 23.73 -21.56
N TYR A 365 25.93 24.93 -21.74
CA TYR A 365 26.06 26.03 -20.80
C TYR A 365 25.53 25.64 -19.41
N TYR A 366 24.38 24.99 -19.35
CA TYR A 366 23.79 24.59 -18.08
C TYR A 366 24.47 23.37 -17.46
N ALA A 367 24.99 22.44 -18.27
CA ALA A 367 25.83 21.35 -17.76
C ALA A 367 27.09 21.89 -17.07
N HIS A 368 27.73 22.91 -17.65
CA HIS A 368 28.86 23.60 -17.02
C HIS A 368 28.47 24.26 -15.70
N MET A 369 27.36 25.00 -15.67
CA MET A 369 26.85 25.62 -14.43
C MET A 369 26.52 24.60 -13.35
N MET A 370 25.96 23.44 -13.72
CA MET A 370 25.61 22.35 -12.79
C MET A 370 26.87 21.74 -12.13
N LEU A 371 27.97 21.62 -12.86
CA LEU A 371 29.25 21.07 -12.36
C LEU A 371 30.10 22.11 -11.62
N HIS A 372 29.91 23.40 -11.91
CA HIS A 372 30.70 24.51 -11.35
C HIS A 372 29.82 25.47 -10.52
N PRO A 373 29.44 25.07 -9.29
CA PRO A 373 28.43 25.76 -8.50
C PRO A 373 28.88 27.12 -7.95
N ASN A 374 30.16 27.50 -8.12
CA ASN A 374 30.66 28.86 -7.86
C ASN A 374 29.94 29.94 -8.70
N SER A 375 29.19 29.53 -9.72
CA SER A 375 28.39 30.37 -10.61
C SER A 375 26.87 30.32 -10.36
N GLY A 376 26.36 29.40 -9.51
CA GLY A 376 24.95 29.31 -9.19
C GLY A 376 24.52 27.94 -8.64
N THR A 377 24.10 27.92 -7.37
CA THR A 377 23.45 26.81 -6.63
C THR A 377 24.27 25.53 -6.45
N ILE A 378 25.02 25.46 -5.34
CA ILE A 378 25.47 24.18 -4.76
C ILE A 378 24.23 23.38 -4.38
N ILE A 379 24.07 22.17 -4.93
CA ILE A 379 23.16 21.16 -4.37
C ILE A 379 23.87 20.61 -3.13
N ASP A 380 23.73 21.28 -2.00
CA ASP A 380 24.21 20.72 -0.73
C ASP A 380 23.04 19.94 -0.11
N PRO A 381 23.09 18.60 -0.10
CA PRO A 381 22.03 17.77 0.50
C PRO A 381 21.90 17.97 2.02
N TRP A 382 22.88 18.64 2.66
CA TRP A 382 22.93 18.92 4.09
C TRP A 382 22.66 20.38 4.44
N VAL A 383 22.60 21.29 3.47
CA VAL A 383 22.12 22.65 3.73
C VAL A 383 20.64 22.56 4.05
N THR A 384 20.30 23.08 5.23
CA THR A 384 18.99 23.09 5.89
C THR A 384 17.88 23.83 5.14
N ASN A 385 18.05 24.11 3.85
CA ASN A 385 16.95 24.52 3.00
C ASN A 385 16.05 23.29 2.80
N ARG A 386 14.79 23.40 3.27
CA ARG A 386 13.79 22.30 3.35
C ARG A 386 13.55 21.57 2.03
N THR A 387 14.00 22.18 0.94
CA THR A 387 13.97 21.68 -0.42
C THR A 387 14.77 20.37 -0.57
N TYR A 388 16.01 20.27 -0.09
CA TYR A 388 16.85 19.10 -0.42
C TYR A 388 16.70 17.90 0.52
N SER A 389 16.24 18.11 1.78
CA SER A 389 15.92 17.01 2.72
C SER A 389 14.80 16.09 2.20
N ALA A 390 14.02 16.56 1.23
CA ALA A 390 13.04 15.74 0.57
C ALA A 390 13.66 14.65 -0.30
N LEU A 391 14.78 14.89 -0.99
CA LEU A 391 15.32 13.97 -1.99
C LEU A 391 15.92 12.68 -1.38
N THR A 392 16.16 12.66 -0.06
CA THR A 392 16.85 11.57 0.64
C THR A 392 15.92 10.56 1.33
N VAL A 393 14.59 10.71 1.19
CA VAL A 393 13.63 9.76 1.77
C VAL A 393 13.57 8.50 0.92
N ALA A 394 14.20 7.42 1.40
CA ALA A 394 14.24 6.12 0.70
C ALA A 394 12.87 5.42 0.64
N ASP A 395 12.00 5.67 1.62
CA ASP A 395 10.73 4.95 1.77
C ASP A 395 9.61 5.62 0.95
N ARG A 396 9.76 5.61 -0.39
CA ARG A 396 8.75 6.13 -1.31
C ARG A 396 7.68 5.11 -1.65
N ALA A 397 6.45 5.59 -1.60
CA ALA A 397 5.25 4.83 -1.91
C ALA A 397 4.27 5.74 -2.66
N ILE A 398 3.25 5.16 -3.26
CA ILE A 398 2.14 5.92 -3.83
C ILE A 398 1.48 6.74 -2.70
N ALA A 399 1.25 8.02 -2.93
CA ALA A 399 0.51 8.87 -2.00
C ALA A 399 -0.97 8.46 -2.00
N THR A 400 -1.30 7.54 -1.10
CA THR A 400 -2.64 7.01 -0.92
C THR A 400 -2.98 6.91 0.56
N ALA A 401 -4.28 6.95 0.85
CA ALA A 401 -4.83 6.73 2.18
C ALA A 401 -5.66 5.44 2.16
N TYR A 402 -5.34 4.53 3.09
CA TYR A 402 -6.03 3.28 3.26
C TYR A 402 -7.13 3.44 4.31
N PRO A 403 -8.36 2.94 4.06
CA PRO A 403 -9.35 2.79 5.10
C PRO A 403 -8.93 1.65 6.04
N CYS A 404 -8.57 2.01 7.26
CA CYS A 404 -8.16 1.09 8.31
C CYS A 404 -9.25 0.94 9.36
N HIS A 405 -9.68 -0.29 9.62
CA HIS A 405 -10.64 -0.66 10.64
C HIS A 405 -9.92 -0.86 11.96
N ILE A 406 -9.83 0.20 12.75
CA ILE A 406 -9.26 0.15 14.10
C ILE A 406 -10.38 0.12 15.14
N THR A 407 -10.05 -0.10 16.39
CA THR A 407 -11.02 0.03 17.48
C THR A 407 -10.75 1.27 18.31
N ARG A 408 -11.82 1.94 18.74
CA ARG A 408 -11.76 3.13 19.60
C ARG A 408 -12.53 2.85 20.89
N SER A 409 -12.07 3.42 22.00
CA SER A 409 -12.83 3.34 23.26
C SER A 409 -14.21 3.98 23.09
N LYS A 410 -15.26 3.27 23.45
CA LYS A 410 -16.62 3.81 23.49
C LYS A 410 -16.68 5.04 24.39
N GLY A 411 -17.60 5.97 24.11
CA GLY A 411 -17.90 7.05 25.05
C GLY A 411 -18.29 6.51 26.43
N LEU A 412 -17.96 7.22 27.51
CA LEU A 412 -18.06 6.75 28.90
C LEU A 412 -19.40 6.04 29.21
N ALA A 413 -20.53 6.61 28.78
CA ALA A 413 -21.85 6.03 29.02
C ALA A 413 -22.06 4.69 28.28
N SER A 414 -21.71 4.63 26.99
CA SER A 414 -21.80 3.40 26.18
C SER A 414 -20.81 2.34 26.66
N TRP A 415 -19.61 2.77 27.05
CA TRP A 415 -18.60 1.92 27.68
C TRP A 415 -19.14 1.29 28.96
N LEU A 416 -19.71 2.10 29.87
CA LEU A 416 -20.23 1.60 31.14
C LEU A 416 -21.37 0.61 30.92
N VAL A 417 -22.36 0.95 30.10
CA VAL A 417 -23.49 0.05 29.81
C VAL A 417 -23.02 -1.27 29.21
N SER A 418 -22.10 -1.22 28.24
CA SER A 418 -21.59 -2.40 27.56
C SER A 418 -20.73 -3.27 28.48
N VAL A 419 -19.80 -2.68 29.23
CA VAL A 419 -18.86 -3.41 30.08
C VAL A 419 -19.57 -3.95 31.32
N VAL A 420 -20.33 -3.12 32.02
CA VAL A 420 -21.06 -3.51 33.23
C VAL A 420 -22.15 -4.53 32.89
N GLY A 421 -22.88 -4.32 31.79
CA GLY A 421 -23.90 -5.25 31.31
C GLY A 421 -23.34 -6.63 30.99
N LEU A 422 -22.24 -6.69 30.23
CA LEU A 422 -21.57 -7.96 29.91
C LEU A 422 -20.99 -8.63 31.18
N THR A 423 -20.37 -7.84 32.07
CA THR A 423 -19.76 -8.33 33.30
C THR A 423 -20.78 -9.02 34.20
N PHE A 424 -21.90 -8.35 34.49
CA PHE A 424 -22.94 -8.92 35.33
C PHE A 424 -23.67 -10.09 34.67
N SER A 425 -23.81 -10.08 33.34
CA SER A 425 -24.39 -11.20 32.60
C SER A 425 -23.54 -12.48 32.76
N ILE A 426 -22.23 -12.38 32.54
CA ILE A 426 -21.30 -13.52 32.64
C ILE A 426 -21.16 -13.96 34.11
N TRP A 427 -20.97 -13.01 35.02
CA TRP A 427 -20.85 -13.30 36.44
C TRP A 427 -22.12 -13.96 37.00
N GLY A 428 -23.30 -13.46 36.63
CA GLY A 428 -24.57 -14.05 37.03
C GLY A 428 -24.73 -15.49 36.55
N GLY A 429 -24.37 -15.77 35.30
CA GLY A 429 -24.37 -17.13 34.76
C GLY A 429 -23.41 -18.08 35.47
N LEU A 430 -22.17 -17.64 35.70
CA LEU A 430 -21.16 -18.42 36.44
C LEU A 430 -21.57 -18.65 37.90
N TRP A 431 -22.15 -17.64 38.55
CA TRP A 431 -22.62 -17.74 39.93
C TRP A 431 -23.79 -18.71 40.07
N GLN A 432 -24.77 -18.67 39.17
CA GLN A 432 -25.87 -19.63 39.14
C GLN A 432 -25.36 -21.06 38.93
N LEU A 433 -24.43 -21.27 37.99
CA LEU A 433 -23.80 -22.56 37.76
C LEU A 433 -23.06 -23.06 39.02
N TYR A 434 -22.30 -22.18 39.67
CA TYR A 434 -21.61 -22.49 40.93
C TYR A 434 -22.60 -22.93 42.02
N MET A 435 -23.69 -22.17 42.23
CA MET A 435 -24.72 -22.50 43.22
C MET A 435 -25.41 -23.84 42.90
N LEU A 436 -25.64 -24.15 41.62
CA LEU A 436 -26.16 -25.45 41.19
C LEU A 436 -25.19 -26.59 41.50
N ILE A 437 -23.89 -26.41 41.26
CA ILE A 437 -22.86 -27.40 41.58
C ILE A 437 -22.78 -27.63 43.09
N VAL A 438 -22.75 -26.56 43.88
CA VAL A 438 -22.73 -26.65 45.35
C VAL A 438 -23.98 -27.37 45.86
N SER A 439 -25.16 -27.03 45.33
CA SER A 439 -26.42 -27.67 45.70
C SER A 439 -26.45 -29.16 45.30
N TYR A 440 -25.91 -29.49 44.13
CA TYR A 440 -25.78 -30.88 43.66
C TYR A 440 -24.86 -31.71 44.56
N ILE A 441 -23.69 -31.16 44.94
CA ILE A 441 -22.75 -31.82 45.85
C ILE A 441 -23.39 -32.03 47.24
N LEU A 442 -24.13 -31.04 47.74
CA LEU A 442 -24.87 -31.15 49.00
C LEU A 442 -25.91 -32.26 48.96
N SER A 443 -26.75 -32.27 47.92
CA SER A 443 -27.80 -33.29 47.74
C SER A 443 -27.18 -34.70 47.69
N LYS A 444 -26.04 -34.86 47.00
CA LYS A 444 -25.32 -36.13 46.93
C LYS A 444 -24.77 -36.56 48.29
N ARG A 445 -24.24 -35.63 49.09
CA ARG A 445 -23.70 -35.93 50.43
C ARG A 445 -24.80 -36.36 51.40
N GLU A 446 -25.96 -35.70 51.35
CA GLU A 446 -27.11 -36.06 52.18
C GLU A 446 -27.62 -37.49 51.87
N ASN A 447 -27.73 -37.84 50.59
CA ASN A 447 -28.10 -39.20 50.15
C ASN A 447 -27.09 -40.27 50.60
N SER A 448 -25.79 -39.95 50.63
CA SER A 448 -24.76 -40.87 51.14
C SER A 448 -24.81 -41.06 52.66
N ASN A 449 -25.15 -40.01 53.41
CA ASN A 449 -25.29 -40.08 54.86
C ASN A 449 -26.57 -40.84 55.26
N PHE A 450 -27.68 -40.67 54.53
CA PHE A 450 -28.92 -41.41 54.75
C PHE A 450 -28.77 -42.91 54.50
N SER A 451 -27.99 -43.29 53.49
CA SER A 451 -27.68 -44.70 53.21
C SER A 451 -26.85 -45.35 54.33
N SER A 452 -26.00 -44.58 55.01
CA SER A 452 -25.20 -45.06 56.15
C SER A 452 -26.01 -45.16 57.44
N ALA A 453 -26.98 -44.26 57.66
CA ALA A 453 -27.84 -44.28 58.84
C ALA A 453 -28.84 -45.45 58.84
N ASN A 454 -29.33 -45.86 57.66
CA ASN A 454 -30.24 -47.01 57.54
C ASN A 454 -29.57 -48.40 57.67
N VAL A 455 -28.23 -48.46 57.62
CA VAL A 455 -27.48 -49.71 57.86
C VAL A 455 -27.28 -49.96 59.37
N ILE A 456 -27.37 -48.93 60.22
CA ILE A 456 -27.22 -49.09 61.68
C ILE A 456 -28.58 -49.39 62.34
N SER A 457 -29.69 -48.89 61.80
CA SER A 457 -31.05 -49.15 62.29
C SER A 457 -31.65 -50.52 61.87
N THR A 458 -30.95 -51.30 61.04
CA THR A 458 -31.36 -52.68 60.68
C THR A 458 -30.64 -53.78 61.47
N SER A 459 -29.84 -53.44 62.49
CA SER A 459 -29.16 -54.43 63.35
C SER A 459 -29.94 -54.84 64.63
N LEU A 460 -31.13 -54.28 64.86
CA LEU A 460 -31.95 -54.56 66.05
C LEU A 460 -33.41 -54.86 65.68
N THR A 461 -33.63 -55.87 64.83
CA THR A 461 -34.82 -56.77 64.85
C THR A 461 -34.67 -57.84 63.76
N SER A 462 -33.78 -58.81 63.99
CA SER A 462 -33.83 -60.10 63.31
C SER A 462 -34.30 -61.14 64.32
N LYS A 463 -35.62 -61.34 64.39
CA LYS A 463 -36.23 -62.59 64.84
C LYS A 463 -36.85 -63.25 63.62
N GLN A 464 -36.37 -64.46 63.35
CA GLN A 464 -36.83 -65.47 62.39
C GLN A 464 -38.31 -65.38 62.01
N VAL A 465 -38.62 -65.53 60.71
CA VAL A 465 -39.60 -66.51 60.21
C VAL A 465 -39.12 -67.04 58.85
N VAL A 466 -39.24 -68.36 58.73
CA VAL A 466 -38.90 -69.27 57.63
C VAL A 466 -40.05 -69.35 56.61
N ALA A 467 -39.75 -69.85 55.40
CA ALA A 467 -40.63 -70.36 54.33
C ALA A 467 -41.01 -69.33 53.24
N SER A 468 -41.17 -69.67 51.96
CA SER A 468 -40.91 -70.87 51.16
C SER A 468 -40.85 -70.44 49.69
N LYS A 469 -39.83 -70.94 48.99
CA LYS A 469 -39.76 -71.35 47.58
C LYS A 469 -41.08 -71.29 46.76
N GLU A 470 -41.08 -70.55 45.65
CA GLU A 470 -41.50 -71.04 44.32
C GLU A 470 -41.10 -70.06 43.19
N SER A 471 -41.18 -70.53 41.95
CA SER A 471 -40.18 -70.36 40.89
C SER A 471 -40.79 -69.91 39.54
N ILE A 472 -40.00 -69.14 38.75
CA ILE A 472 -39.84 -69.20 37.26
C ILE A 472 -40.96 -68.54 36.40
N PRO A 473 -40.69 -67.99 35.17
CA PRO A 473 -39.54 -67.19 34.67
C PRO A 473 -40.03 -66.00 33.78
N LEU A 474 -39.13 -65.30 33.07
CA LEU A 474 -39.18 -65.12 31.61
C LEU A 474 -38.10 -64.12 31.15
N LEU A 475 -37.18 -64.64 30.32
CA LEU A 475 -36.47 -63.92 29.25
C LEU A 475 -37.35 -64.02 27.98
N PRO A 476 -37.11 -63.25 26.90
CA PRO A 476 -35.87 -62.56 26.51
C PRO A 476 -35.84 -61.05 26.77
#